data_AF-A0A9D1YHN1-F1
#
_entry.id   AF-A0A9D1YHN1-F1
#
_cell.length_a   1.000
_cell.length_b   1.000
_cell.length_c   1.000
_cell.angle_alpha   90.00
_cell.angle_beta   90.00
_cell.angle_gamma   90.00
#
_symmetry.space_group_name_H-M   'P 1'
#
loop_
_entity.id
_entity.type
_entity.pdbx_description
1 polymer ?
#
loop_
_entity_poly.entity_id
_entity_poly.type
_entity_poly.pdbx_seq_one_letter_code
_entity_poly.pdbx_strand_id
1 'polypeptide(L)'
;HVTELYQLDKTRRLKFLEEMSLVSEAVRRAFRAEKMNLELLGNGDAHLHWHLFPRQAGDLEGYGNGGKGPVWWYPMERMYDDSNRPSSALLETMKEKLSKELEKL
;
A
#
# COMPACT_ATOMS: atom_id res chain seq x y z
N HIS A 1 13.92 4.47 -15.72
CA HIS A 1 12.50 4.06 -15.80
C HIS A 1 12.47 2.61 -16.29
N VAL A 2 11.71 1.74 -15.62
CA VAL A 2 11.41 0.37 -16.06
C VAL A 2 9.93 0.13 -15.85
N THR A 3 9.34 -0.78 -16.63
CA THR A 3 7.91 -1.10 -16.58
C THR A 3 7.65 -2.41 -15.83
N GLU A 4 8.64 -3.31 -15.77
CA GLU A 4 8.45 -4.68 -15.27
C GLU A 4 9.59 -5.13 -14.33
N LEU A 5 9.28 -6.02 -13.37
CA LEU A 5 10.29 -6.54 -12.44
C LEU A 5 11.46 -7.23 -13.12
N TYR A 6 11.19 -7.98 -14.20
CA TYR A 6 12.22 -8.77 -14.87
C TYR A 6 13.21 -7.92 -15.67
N GLN A 7 12.91 -6.64 -15.89
CA GLN A 7 13.82 -5.69 -16.54
C GLN A 7 14.89 -5.16 -15.57
N LEU A 8 14.71 -5.34 -14.26
CA LEU A 8 15.74 -5.03 -13.27
C LEU A 8 16.83 -6.12 -13.29
N ASP A 9 18.08 -5.71 -13.09
CA ASP A 9 19.15 -6.64 -12.80
C ASP A 9 18.85 -7.43 -11.51
N LYS A 10 19.48 -8.61 -11.36
CA LYS A 10 19.18 -9.53 -10.26
C LYS A 10 19.31 -8.86 -8.89
N THR A 11 20.37 -8.08 -8.67
CA THR A 11 20.64 -7.45 -7.38
C THR A 11 19.56 -6.42 -7.05
N ARG A 12 19.25 -5.54 -8.00
CA ARG A 12 18.22 -4.51 -7.82
C ARG A 12 16.82 -5.12 -7.68
N ARG A 13 16.50 -6.16 -8.44
CA ARG A 13 15.22 -6.88 -8.33
C ARG A 13 15.02 -7.49 -6.94
N LEU A 14 16.05 -8.15 -6.41
CA LEU A 14 15.98 -8.75 -5.07
C LEU A 14 15.83 -7.67 -4.00
N LYS A 15 16.63 -6.59 -4.08
CA LYS A 15 16.52 -5.46 -3.16
C LYS A 15 15.13 -4.81 -3.19
N PHE A 16 14.55 -4.63 -4.38
CA PHE A 16 13.21 -4.05 -4.54
C PHE A 16 12.10 -4.93 -3.92
N LEU A 17 12.24 -6.26 -4.00
CA LEU A 17 11.32 -7.21 -3.34
C LEU A 17 11.50 -7.21 -1.82
N GLU A 18 12.74 -7.15 -1.34
CA GLU A 18 13.07 -7.07 0.08
C GLU A 18 12.54 -5.77 0.71
N GLU A 19 12.79 -4.61 0.09
CA GLU A 19 12.29 -3.31 0.53
C GLU A 19 10.75 -3.30 0.57
N MET A 20 10.07 -3.88 -0.42
CA MET A 20 8.61 -4.03 -0.39
C MET A 20 8.15 -4.84 0.83
N SER A 21 8.82 -5.95 1.14
CA SER A 21 8.50 -6.78 2.30
C SER A 21 8.72 -6.03 3.62
N LEU A 22 9.84 -5.32 3.75
CA LEU A 22 10.18 -4.51 4.93
C LEU A 22 9.15 -3.39 5.16
N VAL A 23 8.82 -2.62 4.10
CA VAL A 23 7.83 -1.54 4.20
C VAL A 23 6.45 -2.12 4.51
N SER A 24 6.07 -3.25 3.92
CA SER A 24 4.81 -3.94 4.22
C SER A 24 4.70 -4.29 5.71
N GLU A 25 5.77 -4.82 6.30
CA GLU A 25 5.78 -5.14 7.72
C GLU A 25 5.67 -3.87 8.60
N ALA A 26 6.42 -2.82 8.27
CA ALA A 26 6.36 -1.57 9.01
C ALA A 26 4.97 -0.92 8.93
N VAL A 27 4.34 -0.91 7.74
CA VAL A 27 2.95 -0.43 7.55
C VAL A 27 1.97 -1.24 8.39
N ARG A 28 2.09 -2.58 8.38
CA ARG A 28 1.25 -3.44 9.23
C ARG A 28 1.36 -3.08 10.71
N ARG A 29 2.58 -2.88 11.21
CA ARG A 29 2.85 -2.52 12.62
C ARG A 29 2.32 -1.12 12.94
N ALA A 30 2.59 -0.13 12.09
CA ALA A 30 2.26 1.27 12.31
C ALA A 30 0.74 1.54 12.31
N PHE A 31 0.01 0.86 11.42
CA PHE A 31 -1.43 1.06 11.22
C PHE A 31 -2.28 -0.12 11.69
N ARG A 32 -1.66 -1.08 12.38
CA ARG A 32 -2.32 -2.27 12.97
C ARG A 32 -3.18 -3.03 11.95
N ALA A 33 -2.68 -3.18 10.73
CA ALA A 33 -3.38 -3.89 9.68
C ALA A 33 -3.55 -5.37 10.04
N GLU A 34 -4.73 -5.91 9.78
CA GLU A 34 -5.01 -7.35 9.92
C GLU A 34 -4.40 -8.14 8.76
N LYS A 35 -4.39 -7.54 7.57
CA LYS A 35 -3.80 -8.11 6.36
C LYS A 35 -3.18 -7.04 5.48
N MET A 36 -2.04 -7.33 4.86
CA MET A 36 -1.48 -6.50 3.79
C MET A 36 -1.91 -7.03 2.42
N ASN A 37 -2.29 -6.14 1.51
CA ASN A 37 -2.32 -6.43 0.07
C ASN A 37 -1.14 -5.70 -0.58
N LEU A 38 -0.41 -6.42 -1.43
CA LEU A 38 0.84 -6.00 -2.05
C LEU A 38 0.69 -6.22 -3.54
N GLU A 39 0.69 -5.14 -4.30
CA GLU A 39 0.26 -5.18 -5.70
C GLU A 39 1.26 -4.45 -6.58
N LEU A 40 1.67 -5.14 -7.65
CA LEU A 40 2.45 -4.57 -8.73
C LEU A 40 1.56 -4.65 -9.97
N LEU A 41 0.94 -3.52 -10.29
CA LEU A 41 0.03 -3.37 -11.41
C LEU A 41 0.78 -2.61 -12.53
N GLY A 42 0.26 -1.46 -12.96
CA GLY A 42 0.91 -0.63 -13.99
C GLY A 42 0.11 -0.46 -15.28
N ASN A 43 -1.14 -0.95 -15.33
CA ASN A 43 -2.00 -0.79 -16.51
C ASN A 43 -2.36 0.69 -16.80
N GLY A 44 -2.41 1.55 -15.78
CA GLY A 44 -2.70 2.99 -15.91
C GLY A 44 -1.46 3.89 -15.93
N ASP A 45 -0.37 3.46 -15.28
CA ASP A 45 0.94 4.11 -15.29
C ASP A 45 2.02 3.03 -15.33
N ALA A 46 2.67 2.89 -16.49
CA ALA A 46 3.61 1.82 -16.77
C ALA A 46 4.99 2.03 -16.11
N HIS A 47 5.08 2.79 -15.02
CA HIS A 47 6.28 2.84 -14.19
C HIS A 47 6.24 1.75 -13.12
N LEU A 48 7.30 0.97 -12.93
CA LEU A 48 7.37 -0.05 -11.90
C LEU A 48 7.19 0.54 -10.49
N HIS A 49 6.11 0.16 -9.80
CA HIS A 49 5.81 0.58 -8.43
C HIS A 49 5.01 -0.50 -7.67
N TRP A 50 5.01 -0.40 -6.35
CA TRP A 50 4.17 -1.23 -5.47
C TRP A 50 3.05 -0.39 -4.87
N HIS A 51 1.85 -0.95 -4.80
CA HIS A 51 0.81 -0.51 -3.86
C HIS A 51 0.84 -1.40 -2.62
N LEU A 52 0.78 -0.78 -1.44
CA LEU A 52 0.77 -1.46 -0.15
C LEU A 52 -0.47 -1.02 0.61
N PHE A 53 -1.48 -1.88 0.67
CA PHE A 53 -2.76 -1.57 1.30
C PHE A 53 -2.88 -2.27 2.66
N PRO A 54 -2.85 -1.53 3.79
CA PRO A 54 -3.21 -2.07 5.09
C PRO A 54 -4.73 -2.29 5.16
N ARG A 55 -5.14 -3.55 5.31
CA ARG A 55 -6.55 -3.97 5.33
C ARG A 55 -7.03 -4.27 6.75
N GLN A 56 -8.31 -4.02 6.99
CA GLN A 56 -9.01 -4.35 8.24
C GLN A 56 -10.42 -4.86 7.93
N ALA A 57 -11.00 -5.69 8.80
CA ALA A 57 -12.38 -6.11 8.68
C ALA A 57 -13.34 -4.90 8.56
N GLY A 58 -14.18 -4.92 7.53
CA GLY A 58 -15.17 -3.87 7.25
C GLY A 58 -14.66 -2.67 6.45
N ASP A 59 -13.39 -2.66 6.01
CA ASP A 59 -12.82 -1.56 5.22
C ASP A 59 -13.48 -1.34 3.84
N LEU A 60 -14.12 -2.37 3.29
CA LEU A 60 -14.95 -2.29 2.07
C LEU A 60 -16.44 -2.13 2.37
N GLU A 61 -16.84 -1.94 3.62
CA GLU A 61 -18.25 -1.92 4.03
C GLU A 61 -18.98 -3.17 3.51
N GLY A 62 -19.99 -3.00 2.64
CA GLY A 62 -20.70 -4.08 1.95
C GLY A 62 -20.25 -4.34 0.50
N TYR A 63 -19.28 -3.58 -0.03
CA TYR A 63 -18.84 -3.68 -1.42
C TYR A 63 -17.99 -4.94 -1.68
N GLY A 64 -17.81 -5.26 -2.96
CA GLY A 64 -17.14 -6.49 -3.38
C GLY A 64 -18.01 -7.73 -3.13
N ASN A 65 -17.41 -8.79 -2.58
CA ASN A 65 -18.11 -10.01 -2.19
C ASN A 65 -18.44 -9.98 -0.69
N GLY A 66 -19.43 -9.15 -0.32
CA GLY A 66 -19.86 -8.99 1.07
C GLY A 66 -18.79 -8.39 1.98
N GLY A 67 -18.19 -7.28 1.55
CA GLY A 67 -17.11 -6.59 2.29
C GLY A 67 -15.72 -7.20 2.09
N LYS A 68 -15.56 -8.13 1.13
CA LYS A 68 -14.29 -8.79 0.83
C LYS A 68 -13.91 -8.62 -0.64
N GLY A 69 -12.62 -8.39 -0.90
CA GLY A 69 -12.09 -8.20 -2.25
C GLY A 69 -10.85 -7.28 -2.26
N PRO A 70 -10.25 -7.06 -3.44
CA PRO A 70 -9.23 -6.03 -3.63
C PRO A 70 -9.80 -4.65 -3.33
N VAL A 71 -8.94 -3.71 -2.91
CA VAL A 71 -9.37 -2.33 -2.59
C VAL A 71 -10.03 -1.62 -3.78
N TRP A 72 -9.63 -1.97 -5.00
CA TRP A 72 -10.16 -1.40 -6.24
C TRP A 72 -11.63 -1.76 -6.53
N TRP A 73 -12.26 -2.61 -5.72
CA TRP A 73 -13.71 -2.86 -5.79
C TRP A 73 -14.53 -1.90 -4.91
N TYR A 74 -13.86 -1.09 -4.07
CA TYR A 74 -14.53 0.01 -3.40
C TYR A 74 -14.93 1.08 -4.43
N PRO A 75 -16.09 1.76 -4.28
CA PRO A 75 -16.52 2.77 -5.25
C PRO A 75 -15.47 3.85 -5.45
N MET A 76 -15.18 4.16 -6.71
CA MET A 76 -14.15 5.10 -7.10
C MET A 76 -14.39 6.48 -6.48
N GLU A 77 -15.64 6.93 -6.49
CA GLU A 77 -16.07 8.23 -5.97
C GLU A 77 -15.80 8.35 -4.47
N ARG A 78 -15.85 7.22 -3.74
CA ARG A 78 -15.53 7.18 -2.32
C ARG A 78 -14.04 7.06 -2.07
N MET A 79 -13.35 6.17 -2.78
CA MET A 79 -11.91 5.95 -2.62
C MET A 79 -11.11 7.25 -2.84
N TYR A 80 -11.53 8.06 -3.81
CA TYR A 80 -10.87 9.31 -4.20
C TYR A 80 -11.57 10.58 -3.70
N ASP A 81 -12.54 10.46 -2.78
CA ASP A 81 -13.18 11.63 -2.18
C ASP A 81 -12.16 12.47 -1.41
N ASP A 82 -12.13 13.79 -1.65
CA ASP A 82 -11.18 14.69 -0.99
C ASP A 82 -11.38 14.75 0.54
N SER A 83 -12.55 14.37 1.06
CA SER A 83 -12.77 14.23 2.51
C SER A 83 -11.91 13.15 3.16
N ASN A 84 -11.42 12.17 2.39
CA ASN A 84 -10.48 11.15 2.87
C ASN A 84 -9.02 11.63 2.88
N ARG A 85 -8.72 12.78 2.27
CA ARG A 85 -7.36 13.31 2.21
C ARG A 85 -6.93 13.75 3.62
N PRO A 86 -5.83 13.20 4.17
CA PRO A 86 -5.35 13.62 5.47
C PRO A 86 -4.91 15.09 5.42
N SER A 87 -5.15 15.83 6.51
CA SER A 87 -4.55 17.15 6.69
C SER A 87 -3.02 17.04 6.77
N SER A 88 -2.30 18.13 6.54
CA SER A 88 -0.83 18.13 6.63
C SER A 88 -0.33 17.64 7.99
N ALA A 89 -0.98 18.06 9.09
CA ALA A 89 -0.61 17.63 10.44
C ALA A 89 -0.87 16.13 10.67
N LEU A 90 -2.00 15.60 10.17
CA LEU A 90 -2.29 14.18 10.25
C LEU A 90 -1.30 13.36 9.39
N LEU A 91 -0.98 13.84 8.20
CA LEU A 91 -0.02 13.20 7.31
C LEU A 91 1.37 13.11 7.94
N GLU A 92 1.86 14.17 8.58
CA GLU A 92 3.14 14.12 9.31
C GLU A 92 3.09 13.12 10.47
N THR A 93 1.98 13.09 11.22
CA THR A 93 1.77 12.07 12.26
C THR A 93 1.83 10.64 11.70
N MET A 94 1.24 10.40 10.52
CA MET A 94 1.27 9.09 9.86
C MET A 94 2.68 8.72 9.39
N LYS A 95 3.43 9.68 8.83
CA LYS A 95 4.84 9.48 8.43
C LYS A 95 5.72 9.13 9.63
N GLU A 96 5.60 9.85 10.73
CA GLU A 96 6.37 9.57 11.95
C GLU A 96 6.08 8.18 12.50
N LYS A 97 4.81 7.75 12.52
CA LYS A 97 4.43 6.40 12.94
C LYS A 97 5.09 5.34 12.07
N LEU A 98 5.08 5.52 10.75
CA LEU A 98 5.71 4.60 9.81
C LEU A 98 7.24 4.59 9.99
N SER A 99 7.88 5.76 10.10
CA SER A 99 9.34 5.87 10.31
C SER A 99 9.78 5.12 11.56
N LYS A 100 9.06 5.30 12.68
CA LYS A 100 9.35 4.60 13.94
C LYS A 100 9.27 3.09 13.83
N GLU A 101 8.39 2.54 12.99
CA GLU A 101 8.32 1.09 12.78
C GLU A 101 9.36 0.59 11.78
N LEU A 102 9.74 1.39 10.78
CA LEU A 102 10.84 1.10 9.86
C LEU A 102 12.18 1.05 10.58
N GLU A 103 12.47 2.00 11.47
CA GLU A 103 13.73 2.07 12.23
C GLU A 103 13.95 0.89 13.20
N LYS A 104 12.90 0.10 13.46
CA LYS A 104 12.96 -1.10 14.31
C LYS A 104 13.25 -2.38 13.54
N LEU A 105 13.25 -2.33 12.20
CA LEU A 105 13.50 -3.46 11.30
C LEU A 105 14.91 -3.37 10.72
#